data_AF-A0A182T5I7-F1
#
_entry.id   AF-A0A182T5I7-F1
#
_cell.length_a   1.000
_cell.length_b   1.000
_cell.length_c   1.000
_cell.angle_alpha   90.00
_cell.angle_beta   90.00
_cell.angle_gamma   90.00
#
_symmetry.space_group_name_H-M   'P 1'
#
loop_
_entity.id
_entity.type
_entity.pdbx_description
1 polymer ?
#
loop_
_entity_poly.entity_id
_entity_poly.type
_entity_poly.pdbx_seq_one_letter_code
_entity_poly.pdbx_strand_id
1 'polypeptide(L)'
;MFYINTPKKRDEVNLKPYLCPTETRVADIEDENRRIFMEQAYKHFVSNRPRHRLVPEVYQWEKIFKIDHKTRPMDAKRRPFELGENMYNRRLDEHALKYIPRAVRPGGPKSRPKFEATYYPNVRRQ
;
A
#
# COMPACT_ATOMS: atom_id res chain seq x y z
N MET A 1 27.51 -43.77 -17.76
CA MET A 1 28.06 -42.56 -17.11
C MET A 1 27.16 -41.41 -17.53
N PHE A 2 26.25 -41.00 -16.64
CA PHE A 2 25.09 -40.17 -16.97
C PHE A 2 25.52 -38.70 -17.05
N TYR A 3 25.38 -38.13 -18.25
CA TYR A 3 25.44 -36.72 -18.60
C TYR A 3 25.00 -35.79 -17.46
N ILE A 4 25.93 -35.00 -16.92
CA ILE A 4 25.59 -33.78 -16.16
C ILE A 4 26.36 -32.65 -16.81
N ASN A 5 25.67 -31.86 -17.63
CA ASN A 5 26.20 -30.60 -18.12
C ASN A 5 26.63 -29.75 -16.93
N THR A 6 27.91 -29.36 -16.89
CA THR A 6 28.39 -28.42 -15.88
C THR A 6 27.69 -27.06 -16.11
N PRO A 7 27.09 -26.45 -15.08
CA PRO A 7 26.43 -25.18 -15.24
C PRO A 7 27.46 -24.11 -15.63
N LYS A 8 27.27 -23.50 -16.81
CA LYS A 8 28.08 -22.37 -17.29
C LYS A 8 27.49 -21.06 -16.74
N LYS A 9 28.34 -20.16 -16.24
CA LYS A 9 27.93 -18.80 -15.88
C LYS A 9 27.45 -18.08 -17.14
N ARG A 10 26.34 -17.35 -17.01
CA ARG A 10 25.72 -16.56 -18.08
C ARG A 10 25.81 -15.09 -17.70
N ASP A 11 27.00 -14.50 -17.88
CA ASP A 11 27.27 -13.12 -17.44
C ASP A 11 26.60 -12.08 -18.36
N GLU A 12 26.29 -12.45 -19.61
CA GLU A 12 25.65 -11.58 -20.60
C GLU A 12 24.12 -11.46 -20.43
N VAL A 13 23.50 -12.32 -19.62
CA VAL A 13 22.04 -12.38 -19.47
C VAL A 13 21.64 -11.93 -18.07
N ASN A 14 20.82 -10.89 -17.98
CA ASN A 14 20.25 -10.48 -16.70
C ASN A 14 19.24 -11.52 -16.20
N LEU A 15 19.69 -12.40 -15.31
CA LEU A 15 18.87 -13.44 -14.69
C LEU A 15 17.85 -12.90 -13.68
N LYS A 16 17.94 -11.62 -13.28
CA LYS A 16 17.09 -11.00 -12.25
C LYS A 16 16.53 -9.65 -12.73
N PRO A 17 15.71 -9.64 -13.80
CA PRO A 17 15.23 -8.40 -14.42
C PRO A 17 14.34 -7.54 -13.51
N TYR A 18 13.71 -8.13 -12.50
CA TYR A 18 12.81 -7.43 -11.58
C TYR A 18 13.49 -6.88 -10.33
N LEU A 19 14.77 -7.18 -10.10
CA LEU A 19 15.51 -6.63 -8.98
C LEU A 19 16.29 -5.40 -9.42
N CYS A 20 16.47 -4.46 -8.49
CA CYS A 20 17.33 -3.33 -8.72
C CYS A 20 18.78 -3.81 -8.89
N PRO A 21 19.51 -3.38 -9.94
CA PRO A 21 20.91 -3.75 -10.12
C PRO A 21 21.83 -3.25 -9.01
N THR A 22 21.49 -2.10 -8.41
CA THR A 22 22.30 -1.44 -7.37
C THR A 22 21.95 -1.95 -5.96
N GLU A 23 20.66 -1.99 -5.63
CA GLU A 23 20.15 -2.39 -4.31
C GLU A 23 19.48 -3.77 -4.42
N THR A 24 20.27 -4.84 -4.41
CA THR A 24 19.71 -6.19 -4.63
C THR A 24 18.94 -6.72 -3.44
N ARG A 25 19.32 -6.32 -2.22
CA ARG A 25 18.70 -6.71 -0.95
C ARG A 25 18.23 -5.47 -0.21
N VAL A 26 17.27 -5.68 0.69
CA VAL A 26 16.79 -4.62 1.60
C VAL A 26 17.94 -4.06 2.44
N ALA A 27 18.89 -4.90 2.86
CA ALA A 27 20.07 -4.48 3.62
C ALA A 27 21.01 -3.54 2.81
N ASP A 28 20.99 -3.64 1.49
CA ASP A 28 21.86 -2.86 0.59
C ASP A 28 21.27 -1.46 0.32
N ILE A 29 20.05 -1.16 0.78
CA ILE A 29 19.40 0.14 0.60
C ILE A 29 20.15 1.19 1.43
N GLU A 30 20.61 2.28 0.80
CA GLU A 30 21.38 3.35 1.46
C GLU A 30 20.55 4.12 2.50
N ASP A 31 19.28 4.43 2.20
CA ASP A 31 18.38 5.14 3.12
C ASP A 31 17.91 4.23 4.26
N GLU A 32 18.35 4.53 5.48
CA GLU A 32 18.02 3.81 6.70
C GLU A 32 16.51 3.80 6.97
N ASN A 33 15.83 4.93 6.78
CA ASN A 33 14.38 5.03 7.04
C ASN A 33 13.60 4.14 6.08
N ARG A 34 14.01 4.11 4.81
CA ARG A 34 13.47 3.21 3.80
C ARG A 34 13.71 1.74 4.17
N ARG A 35 14.91 1.42 4.65
CA ARG A 35 15.25 0.06 5.10
C ARG A 35 14.35 -0.39 6.25
N ILE A 36 14.23 0.42 7.29
CA ILE A 36 13.38 0.15 8.47
C ILE A 36 11.92 -0.04 8.05
N PHE A 37 11.42 0.82 7.16
CA PHE A 37 10.07 0.74 6.64
C PHE A 37 9.81 -0.57 5.88
N MET A 38 10.74 -0.98 5.01
CA MET A 38 10.61 -2.20 4.23
C MET A 38 10.64 -3.44 5.14
N GLU A 39 11.48 -3.44 6.17
CA GLU A 39 11.57 -4.51 7.16
C GLU A 39 10.32 -4.62 8.05
N GLN A 40 9.86 -3.50 8.60
CA GLN A 40 8.77 -3.53 9.58
C GLN A 40 7.39 -3.50 8.95
N ALA A 41 7.15 -2.55 8.03
CA ALA A 41 5.82 -2.33 7.48
C ALA A 41 5.55 -3.27 6.31
N TYR A 42 6.40 -3.23 5.28
CA TYR A 42 6.15 -3.98 4.04
C TYR A 42 6.11 -5.50 4.27
N LYS A 43 7.12 -6.06 4.98
CA LYS A 43 7.11 -7.50 5.30
C LYS A 43 5.86 -7.89 6.07
N HIS A 44 5.50 -7.13 7.12
CA HIS A 44 4.31 -7.41 7.91
C HIS A 44 3.04 -7.44 7.07
N PHE A 45 2.87 -6.51 6.12
CA PHE A 45 1.69 -6.49 5.26
C PHE A 45 1.62 -7.65 4.27
N VAL A 46 2.76 -8.10 3.74
CA VAL A 46 2.82 -9.17 2.73
C VAL A 46 2.82 -10.57 3.37
N SER A 47 3.41 -10.72 4.55
CA SER A 47 3.50 -12.02 5.24
C SER A 47 2.24 -12.39 6.00
N ASN A 48 1.48 -11.40 6.48
CA ASN A 48 0.29 -11.65 7.29
C ASN A 48 -0.94 -11.94 6.45
N ARG A 49 -1.94 -12.56 7.08
CA ARG A 49 -3.24 -12.81 6.45
C ARG A 49 -3.81 -11.51 5.90
N PRO A 50 -4.33 -11.50 4.66
CA PRO A 50 -5.03 -10.36 4.10
C PRO A 50 -6.10 -9.86 5.05
N ARG A 51 -6.09 -8.55 5.31
CA ARG A 51 -7.09 -7.90 6.17
C ARG A 51 -8.40 -7.80 5.40
N HIS A 52 -9.40 -8.58 5.82
CA HIS A 52 -10.75 -8.52 5.28
C HIS A 52 -11.41 -7.17 5.61
N ARG A 53 -12.07 -6.56 4.61
CA ARG A 53 -13.03 -5.47 4.85
C ARG A 53 -14.40 -6.09 5.00
N LEU A 54 -15.23 -5.50 5.85
CA LEU A 54 -16.64 -5.85 5.89
C LEU A 54 -17.27 -5.50 4.53
N VAL A 55 -18.16 -6.36 4.06
CA VAL A 55 -18.96 -6.06 2.86
C VAL A 55 -19.85 -4.86 3.18
N PRO A 56 -19.92 -3.86 2.28
CA PRO A 56 -20.82 -2.73 2.51
C PRO A 56 -22.26 -3.22 2.50
N GLU A 57 -22.95 -3.00 3.61
CA GLU A 57 -24.38 -3.25 3.71
C GLU A 57 -25.16 -2.03 3.17
N VAL A 58 -26.21 -2.31 2.41
CA VAL A 58 -27.14 -1.29 1.90
C VAL A 58 -28.47 -1.49 2.61
N TYR A 59 -28.95 -0.46 3.32
CA TYR A 59 -30.26 -0.55 3.93
C TYR A 59 -31.35 -0.61 2.85
N GLN A 60 -32.45 -1.29 3.13
CA GLN A 60 -33.53 -1.46 2.15
C GLN A 60 -34.10 -0.12 1.67
N TRP A 61 -34.19 0.87 2.55
CA TRP A 61 -34.61 2.22 2.15
C TRP A 61 -33.56 2.92 1.26
N GLU A 62 -32.25 2.71 1.48
CA GLU A 62 -31.20 3.26 0.63
C GLU A 62 -31.31 2.67 -0.77
N LYS A 63 -31.58 1.36 -0.88
CA LYS A 63 -31.83 0.72 -2.17
C LYS A 63 -33.00 1.37 -2.92
N ILE A 64 -34.17 1.46 -2.29
CA ILE A 64 -35.38 2.04 -2.90
C ILE A 64 -35.12 3.49 -3.32
N PHE A 65 -34.67 4.35 -2.41
CA PHE A 65 -34.63 5.78 -2.66
C PHE A 65 -33.35 6.28 -3.34
N LYS A 66 -32.21 5.60 -3.16
CA LYS A 66 -30.91 6.05 -3.70
C LYS A 66 -30.45 5.25 -4.91
N ILE A 67 -30.80 3.97 -5.03
CA ILE A 67 -30.39 3.12 -6.16
C ILE A 67 -31.50 3.06 -7.22
N ASP A 68 -32.69 2.61 -6.83
CA ASP A 68 -33.76 2.28 -7.78
C ASP A 68 -34.46 3.54 -8.30
N HIS A 69 -34.86 4.46 -7.42
CA HIS A 69 -35.66 5.64 -7.79
C HIS A 69 -34.90 6.97 -7.78
N LYS A 70 -33.69 7.02 -7.20
CA LYS A 70 -32.81 8.23 -7.12
C LYS A 70 -33.54 9.51 -6.66
N THR A 71 -34.47 9.39 -5.73
CA THR A 71 -35.34 10.50 -5.28
C THR A 71 -34.67 11.46 -4.29
N ARG A 72 -33.45 11.16 -3.83
CA ARG A 72 -32.69 11.98 -2.87
C ARG A 72 -31.37 12.50 -3.44
N PRO A 73 -31.39 13.38 -4.46
CA PRO A 73 -30.17 13.92 -5.08
C PRO A 73 -29.44 14.94 -4.19
N MET A 74 -30.15 15.54 -3.23
CA MET A 74 -29.58 16.54 -2.31
C MET A 74 -28.77 15.90 -1.16
N ASP A 75 -28.92 14.59 -0.92
CA ASP A 75 -28.15 13.89 0.11
C ASP A 75 -26.68 13.79 -0.29
N ALA A 76 -25.79 14.04 0.66
CA ALA A 76 -24.36 13.84 0.45
C ALA A 76 -24.06 12.35 0.21
N LYS A 77 -23.38 12.04 -0.89
CA LYS A 77 -22.88 10.70 -1.21
C LYS A 77 -21.77 10.33 -0.24
N ARG A 78 -21.98 9.26 0.54
CA ARG A 78 -21.03 8.79 1.57
C ARG A 78 -20.75 7.30 1.46
N ARG A 79 -21.67 6.54 0.88
CA ARG A 79 -21.55 5.09 0.80
C ARG A 79 -20.69 4.68 -0.40
N PRO A 80 -19.95 3.57 -0.31
CA PRO A 80 -19.12 3.06 -1.40
C PRO A 80 -19.89 2.86 -2.71
N PHE A 81 -21.12 2.34 -2.64
CA PHE A 81 -21.97 2.14 -3.82
C PHE A 81 -22.42 3.45 -4.48
N GLU A 82 -22.48 4.56 -3.74
CA GLU A 82 -22.82 5.89 -4.28
C GLU A 82 -21.63 6.55 -4.97
N LEU A 83 -20.42 6.23 -4.51
CA LEU A 83 -19.16 6.76 -5.02
C LEU A 83 -18.59 5.93 -6.18
N GLY A 84 -19.16 4.76 -6.47
CA GLY A 84 -18.64 3.84 -7.49
C GLY A 84 -17.31 3.19 -7.09
N GLU A 85 -17.00 3.16 -5.80
CA GLU A 85 -15.75 2.61 -5.28
C GLU A 85 -15.88 1.10 -5.07
N ASN A 86 -15.00 0.34 -5.73
CA ASN A 86 -14.90 -1.10 -5.48
C ASN A 86 -14.14 -1.35 -4.17
N MET A 87 -14.87 -1.69 -3.12
CA MET A 87 -14.29 -1.95 -1.79
C MET A 87 -13.35 -3.17 -1.73
N TYR A 88 -13.47 -4.10 -2.67
CA TYR A 88 -12.62 -5.28 -2.75
C TYR A 88 -11.23 -4.95 -3.33
N ASN A 89 -11.10 -3.83 -4.05
CA ASN A 89 -9.84 -3.36 -4.62
C ASN A 89 -8.98 -2.66 -3.56
N ARG A 90 -8.53 -3.41 -2.56
CA ARG A 90 -7.65 -2.88 -1.51
C ARG A 90 -6.23 -2.70 -2.02
N ARG A 91 -5.67 -1.51 -1.81
CA ARG A 91 -4.24 -1.24 -2.09
C ARG A 91 -3.38 -1.46 -0.85
N LEU A 92 -2.09 -1.68 -1.07
CA LEU A 92 -1.11 -1.91 0.01
C LEU A 92 -0.87 -0.63 0.83
N ASP A 93 -1.01 0.55 0.21
CA ASP A 93 -0.85 1.86 0.83
C ASP A 93 -2.11 2.38 1.58
N GLU A 94 -3.21 1.62 1.51
CA GLU A 94 -4.47 1.91 2.21
C GLU A 94 -4.46 1.38 3.65
N HIS A 95 -3.64 2.00 4.49
CA HIS A 95 -3.57 1.79 5.92
C HIS A 95 -3.29 3.11 6.64
N ALA A 96 -3.55 3.13 7.96
CA ALA A 96 -3.22 4.26 8.80
C ALA A 96 -1.69 4.41 8.88
N LEU A 97 -1.20 5.61 8.57
CA LEU A 97 0.21 5.94 8.66
C LEU A 97 0.65 6.07 10.12
N LYS A 98 1.94 5.82 10.37
CA LYS A 98 2.52 6.02 11.70
C LYS A 98 2.59 7.51 12.02
N TYR A 99 1.94 7.89 13.10
CA TYR A 99 1.83 9.28 13.55
C TYR A 99 3.08 9.72 14.31
N ILE A 100 3.56 10.92 14.01
CA ILE A 100 4.69 11.55 14.72
C ILE A 100 4.12 12.46 15.83
N PRO A 101 4.39 12.14 17.12
CA PRO A 101 3.95 12.98 18.24
C PRO A 101 4.42 14.42 18.08
N ARG A 102 3.58 15.39 18.48
CA ARG A 102 3.84 16.82 18.23
C ARG A 102 5.21 17.28 18.75
N ALA A 103 5.62 16.80 19.91
CA ALA A 103 6.87 17.19 20.55
C ALA A 103 8.12 16.80 19.74
N VAL A 104 8.08 15.69 18.99
CA VAL A 104 9.26 15.11 18.30
C VAL A 104 9.26 15.37 16.80
N ARG A 105 8.38 16.26 16.31
CA ARG A 105 8.33 16.55 14.87
C ARG A 105 9.53 17.39 14.45
N PRO A 106 10.13 17.12 13.27
CA PRO A 106 11.34 17.81 12.83
C PRO A 106 11.14 19.33 12.64
N GLY A 107 9.92 19.76 12.27
CA GLY A 107 9.58 21.19 12.15
C GLY A 107 8.88 21.78 13.38
N GLY A 108 8.94 21.10 14.53
CA GLY A 108 8.28 21.50 15.78
C GLY A 108 6.79 21.15 15.88
N PRO A 109 6.12 21.52 16.99
CA PRO A 109 4.77 21.04 17.34
C PRO A 109 3.67 21.34 16.33
N LYS A 110 3.79 22.48 15.64
CA LYS A 110 2.82 22.98 14.65
C LYS A 110 3.19 22.63 13.21
N SER A 111 4.19 21.80 13.00
CA SER A 111 4.62 21.39 11.66
C SER A 111 3.52 20.61 10.91
N ARG A 112 3.49 20.85 9.60
CA ARG A 112 2.59 20.21 8.63
C ARG A 112 2.80 18.69 8.50
N PRO A 113 4.04 18.14 8.47
CA PRO A 113 4.25 16.69 8.45
C PRO A 113 3.81 16.08 9.78
N LYS A 114 2.66 15.38 9.76
CA LYS A 114 2.07 14.70 10.92
C LYS A 114 2.42 13.21 10.98
N PHE A 115 2.83 12.63 9.86
CA PHE A 115 3.03 11.20 9.67
C PHE A 115 4.44 10.91 9.16
N GLU A 116 4.93 9.71 9.46
CA GLU A 116 6.20 9.21 8.93
C GLU A 116 6.13 9.02 7.41
N ALA A 117 7.28 9.17 6.75
CA ALA A 117 7.40 8.95 5.32
C ALA A 117 7.13 7.48 4.96
N THR A 118 6.44 7.26 3.84
CA THR A 118 6.21 5.92 3.30
C THR A 118 6.99 5.72 2.02
N TYR A 119 7.54 4.52 1.83
CA TYR A 119 8.43 4.22 0.71
C TYR A 119 7.80 3.24 -0.29
N TYR A 120 6.50 3.37 -0.56
CA TYR A 120 5.84 2.54 -1.56
C TYR A 120 6.23 2.99 -2.99
N PRO A 121 6.47 2.05 -3.93
CA PRO A 121 6.96 2.38 -5.27
C PRO A 121 6.05 3.35 -6.06
N ASN A 122 4.74 3.21 -5.89
CA ASN A 122 3.73 3.93 -6.69
C ASN A 122 3.12 5.13 -5.96
N VAL A 123 3.60 5.47 -4.76
CA VAL A 123 2.98 6.48 -3.90
C VAL A 123 4.03 7.50 -3.49
N ARG A 124 4.22 8.51 -4.34
CA ARG A 124 4.97 9.72 -3.95
C ARG A 124 4.03 10.62 -3.14
N ARG A 125 4.04 10.47 -1.81
CA ARG A 125 3.44 11.45 -0.91
C ARG A 125 4.51 12.51 -0.62
N GLN A 126 4.34 13.70 -1.19
CA GLN A 126 5.18 14.88 -0.94
C GLN A 126 4.96 15.43 0.47
#